data_AF-A0A923NUY0-F1
#
_entry.id   AF-A0A923NUY0-F1
#
_cell.length_a   1.000
_cell.length_b   1.000
_cell.length_c   1.000
_cell.angle_alpha   90.00
_cell.angle_beta   90.00
_cell.angle_gamma   90.00
#
_symmetry.space_group_name_H-M   'P 1'
#
loop_
_entity.id
_entity.type
_entity.pdbx_description
1 polymer ?
#
loop_
_entity_poly.entity_id
_entity_poly.type
_entity_poly.pdbx_seq_one_letter_code
_entity_poly.pdbx_strand_id
1 'polypeptide(L)'
;MIPFKKIIISLLTSSLVLLSLIAEELPSGYKNIKLGSSLEDTKIALLKDSDFGYRGERDVSLVPGTGKILIETNTYSKFRTGFLEECYFQFFEDKLFIITININQEKMDYYSIFTKLQEKYGEPSSFDPKSATWENDDVSMSLEKPLTLKYIDKKLFDKIQNYSNINSSPEEKTQEMFLDEL
;
A
#
# COMPACT_ATOMS: atom_id res chain seq x y z
N MET A 1 71.50 -18.97 11.11
CA MET A 1 70.99 -18.28 12.32
C MET A 1 70.34 -16.98 11.86
N ILE A 2 69.01 -16.89 11.94
CA ILE A 2 68.20 -15.72 11.49
C ILE A 2 68.42 -14.56 12.49
N PRO A 3 68.38 -13.28 12.04
CA PRO A 3 67.27 -12.45 12.51
C PRO A 3 66.67 -11.49 11.46
N PHE A 4 65.34 -11.55 11.41
CA PHE A 4 64.34 -10.52 11.12
C PHE A 4 64.78 -9.06 10.96
N LYS A 5 64.31 -8.42 9.88
CA LYS A 5 63.78 -7.05 9.94
C LYS A 5 62.66 -6.85 8.90
N LYS A 6 61.52 -6.36 9.41
CA LYS A 6 60.25 -6.06 8.72
C LYS A 6 60.42 -4.97 7.65
N ILE A 7 59.66 -5.02 6.55
CA ILE A 7 59.05 -3.86 5.87
C ILE A 7 57.81 -4.32 5.07
N ILE A 8 56.64 -3.94 5.63
CA ILE A 8 55.41 -3.41 5.03
C ILE A 8 54.85 -4.10 3.77
N ILE A 9 53.84 -4.96 3.99
CA ILE A 9 52.82 -5.33 3.01
C ILE A 9 51.79 -4.21 3.01
N SER A 10 51.76 -3.40 1.94
CA SER A 10 50.64 -2.52 1.64
C SER A 10 49.78 -3.20 0.59
N LEU A 11 48.60 -3.66 0.98
CA LEU A 11 47.43 -3.83 0.11
C LEU A 11 46.21 -3.83 1.04
N LEU A 12 45.92 -2.65 1.56
CA LEU A 12 44.60 -2.36 2.11
C LEU A 12 43.69 -2.10 0.89
N THR A 13 43.30 -3.15 0.18
CA THR A 13 42.10 -3.05 -0.66
C THR A 13 40.95 -2.98 0.33
N SER A 14 40.54 -1.75 0.64
CA SER A 14 39.24 -1.46 1.21
C SER A 14 38.21 -2.09 0.28
N SER A 15 37.85 -3.35 0.56
CA SER A 15 36.59 -3.90 0.14
C SER A 15 35.55 -3.18 0.97
N LEU A 16 35.26 -1.94 0.56
CA LEU A 16 34.01 -1.29 0.89
C LEU A 16 32.97 -2.20 0.24
N VAL A 17 32.54 -3.22 0.99
CA VAL A 17 31.40 -4.02 0.62
C VAL A 17 30.27 -3.01 0.60
N LEU A 18 29.99 -2.53 -0.60
CA LEU A 18 28.73 -1.95 -0.97
C LEU A 18 27.73 -3.09 -0.71
N LEU A 19 27.32 -3.26 0.54
CA LEU A 19 26.00 -3.79 0.82
C LEU A 19 25.05 -2.71 0.31
N SER A 20 24.91 -2.65 -1.01
CA SER A 20 23.63 -2.31 -1.57
C SER A 20 22.68 -3.32 -0.95
N LEU A 21 21.98 -2.91 0.11
CA LEU A 21 20.73 -3.50 0.51
C LEU A 21 19.93 -3.60 -0.79
N ILE A 22 19.78 -4.81 -1.32
CA ILE A 22 18.99 -5.04 -2.51
C ILE A 22 17.55 -4.89 -2.03
N ALA A 23 17.04 -3.66 -2.08
CA ALA A 23 15.62 -3.40 -1.89
C ALA A 23 14.85 -4.19 -2.95
N GLU A 24 13.84 -4.94 -2.52
CA GLU A 24 12.94 -5.64 -3.43
C GLU A 24 12.06 -4.63 -4.19
N GLU A 25 11.55 -5.03 -5.35
CA GLU A 25 10.55 -4.22 -6.07
C GLU A 25 9.27 -4.08 -5.23
N LEU A 26 8.67 -2.89 -5.28
CA LEU A 26 7.42 -2.63 -4.58
C LEU A 26 6.30 -3.51 -5.13
N PRO A 27 5.52 -4.18 -4.27
CA PRO A 27 4.46 -5.05 -4.72
C PRO A 27 3.29 -4.21 -5.23
N SER A 28 2.69 -4.63 -6.33
CA SER A 28 1.48 -4.03 -6.90
C SER A 28 0.20 -4.45 -6.18
N GLY A 29 0.26 -4.74 -4.87
CA GLY A 29 -0.89 -5.11 -4.07
C GLY A 29 -0.53 -5.94 -2.84
N TYR A 30 -1.53 -6.63 -2.29
CA TYR A 30 -1.41 -7.39 -1.04
C TYR A 30 -1.81 -8.85 -1.24
N LYS A 31 -0.91 -9.78 -0.87
CA LYS A 31 -1.02 -11.22 -1.14
C LYS A 31 -1.31 -11.48 -2.63
N ASN A 32 -2.44 -12.13 -2.94
CA ASN A 32 -2.86 -12.45 -4.30
C ASN A 32 -3.76 -11.38 -4.94
N ILE A 33 -4.08 -10.29 -4.22
CA ILE A 33 -4.88 -9.19 -4.73
C ILE A 33 -3.95 -8.12 -5.32
N LYS A 34 -4.14 -7.80 -6.61
CA LYS A 34 -3.26 -6.87 -7.34
C LYS A 34 -4.02 -5.69 -7.91
N LEU A 35 -3.42 -4.51 -7.88
CA LEU A 35 -3.87 -3.34 -8.62
C LEU A 35 -4.06 -3.68 -10.10
N GLY A 36 -5.07 -3.07 -10.73
CA GLY A 36 -5.48 -3.33 -12.11
C GLY A 36 -6.29 -4.62 -12.34
N SER A 37 -6.49 -5.45 -11.31
CA SER A 37 -7.37 -6.63 -11.39
C SER A 37 -8.82 -6.21 -11.62
N SER A 38 -9.59 -7.08 -12.29
CA SER A 38 -11.03 -6.88 -12.46
C SER A 38 -11.78 -7.03 -11.14
N LEU A 39 -13.02 -6.54 -11.10
CA LEU A 39 -13.92 -6.77 -9.96
C LEU A 39 -14.07 -8.28 -9.73
N GLU A 40 -14.35 -9.04 -10.78
CA GLU A 40 -14.62 -10.47 -10.68
C GLU A 40 -13.39 -11.27 -10.24
N ASP A 41 -12.21 -10.99 -10.81
CA ASP A 41 -10.96 -11.65 -10.39
C ASP A 41 -10.65 -11.36 -8.92
N THR A 42 -10.92 -10.13 -8.47
CA THR A 42 -10.71 -9.74 -7.07
C THR A 42 -11.69 -10.48 -6.15
N LYS A 43 -12.97 -10.59 -6.52
CA LYS A 43 -13.97 -11.39 -5.76
C LYS A 43 -13.52 -12.84 -5.62
N ILE A 44 -13.07 -13.46 -6.71
CA ILE A 44 -12.58 -14.84 -6.71
C ILE A 44 -11.38 -15.00 -5.79
N ALA A 45 -10.42 -14.06 -5.83
CA ALA A 45 -9.23 -14.11 -5.01
C ALA A 45 -9.55 -13.90 -3.51
N LEU A 46 -10.47 -12.98 -3.19
CA LEU A 46 -10.95 -12.74 -1.83
C LEU A 46 -11.72 -13.95 -1.26
N LEU A 47 -12.52 -14.66 -2.07
CA LEU A 47 -13.20 -15.89 -1.64
C LEU A 47 -12.24 -17.04 -1.32
N LYS A 48 -11.08 -17.07 -2.00
CA LYS A 48 -10.06 -18.11 -1.80
C LYS A 48 -9.21 -17.90 -0.55
N ASP A 49 -9.15 -16.68 -0.03
CA ASP A 49 -8.34 -16.33 1.14
C ASP A 49 -9.24 -15.92 2.31
N SER A 50 -9.42 -16.85 3.25
CA SER A 50 -10.29 -16.67 4.41
C SER A 50 -9.86 -15.53 5.34
N ASP A 51 -8.61 -15.07 5.27
CA ASP A 51 -8.11 -14.00 6.13
C ASP A 51 -8.83 -12.67 5.88
N PHE A 52 -9.36 -12.44 4.67
CA PHE A 52 -10.10 -11.22 4.37
C PHE A 52 -11.53 -11.25 4.92
N GLY A 53 -12.10 -12.43 5.18
CA GLY A 53 -13.48 -12.54 5.66
C GLY A 53 -14.55 -12.12 4.63
N TYR A 54 -14.23 -12.08 3.34
CA TYR A 54 -15.16 -11.70 2.26
C TYR A 54 -16.35 -12.67 2.16
N ARG A 55 -17.57 -12.12 2.06
CA ARG A 55 -18.85 -12.85 2.12
C ARG A 55 -19.58 -12.92 0.77
N GLY A 56 -18.95 -12.49 -0.32
CA GLY A 56 -19.56 -12.41 -1.64
C GLY A 56 -20.26 -11.08 -1.88
N GLU A 57 -21.31 -11.07 -2.71
CA GLU A 57 -21.98 -9.84 -3.18
C GLU A 57 -22.49 -8.90 -2.08
N ARG A 58 -22.73 -9.41 -0.86
CA ARG A 58 -23.14 -8.58 0.29
C ARG A 58 -22.11 -7.50 0.64
N ASP A 59 -20.84 -7.78 0.36
CA ASP A 59 -19.73 -6.90 0.70
C ASP A 59 -19.43 -5.91 -0.43
N VAL A 60 -20.24 -5.88 -1.49
CA VAL A 60 -20.03 -5.07 -2.69
C VAL A 60 -21.05 -3.93 -2.77
N SER A 61 -20.55 -2.72 -2.91
CA SER A 61 -21.34 -1.49 -2.95
C SER A 61 -21.01 -0.66 -4.19
N LEU A 62 -22.02 -0.07 -4.81
CA LEU A 62 -21.83 0.98 -5.81
C LEU A 62 -21.75 2.32 -5.09
N VAL A 63 -20.75 3.15 -5.43
CA VAL A 63 -20.63 4.50 -4.89
C VAL A 63 -21.47 5.44 -5.76
N PRO A 64 -22.60 5.98 -5.24
CA PRO A 64 -23.53 6.77 -6.05
C PRO A 64 -22.85 7.97 -6.72
N GLY A 65 -23.21 8.24 -7.98
CA GLY A 65 -22.74 9.41 -8.72
C GLY A 65 -21.30 9.36 -9.23
N THR A 66 -20.52 8.30 -8.92
CA THR A 66 -19.08 8.25 -9.26
C THR A 66 -18.69 7.16 -10.25
N GLY A 67 -19.56 6.18 -10.49
CA GLY A 67 -19.21 4.97 -11.25
C GLY A 67 -18.18 4.06 -10.55
N LYS A 68 -17.84 4.34 -9.29
CA LYS A 68 -16.91 3.55 -8.49
C LYS A 68 -17.63 2.41 -7.79
N ILE A 69 -16.91 1.32 -7.58
CA ILE A 69 -17.38 0.16 -6.81
C ILE A 69 -16.45 -0.01 -5.62
N LEU A 70 -17.00 -0.37 -4.47
CA LEU A 70 -16.27 -0.66 -3.26
C LEU A 70 -16.58 -2.10 -2.82
N ILE A 71 -15.55 -2.88 -2.53
CA ILE A 71 -15.68 -4.09 -1.71
C ILE A 71 -15.18 -3.77 -0.31
N GLU A 72 -16.01 -4.07 0.69
CA GLU A 72 -15.67 -3.97 2.12
C GLU A 72 -15.70 -5.36 2.75
N THR A 73 -14.55 -5.87 3.16
CA THR A 73 -14.45 -7.18 3.81
C THR A 73 -14.49 -7.02 5.32
N ASN A 74 -14.95 -8.04 6.05
CA ASN A 74 -15.02 -7.97 7.52
C ASN A 74 -14.59 -9.30 8.16
N THR A 75 -13.55 -9.23 8.99
CA THR A 75 -12.94 -10.38 9.66
C THR A 75 -13.48 -10.63 11.08
N TYR A 76 -14.18 -9.64 11.67
CA TYR A 76 -14.71 -9.70 13.05
C TYR A 76 -15.63 -10.88 13.30
N SER A 77 -16.34 -11.36 12.26
CA SER A 77 -17.36 -12.41 12.45
C SER A 77 -16.81 -13.84 12.51
N LYS A 78 -15.55 -14.11 12.13
CA LYS A 78 -15.09 -15.51 11.92
C LYS A 78 -13.76 -15.90 12.55
N PHE A 79 -12.81 -15.00 12.80
CA PHE A 79 -11.49 -15.41 13.30
C PHE A 79 -10.86 -14.39 14.25
N ARG A 80 -10.98 -14.59 15.57
CA ARG A 80 -10.26 -13.82 16.62
C ARG A 80 -8.72 -13.98 16.58
N THR A 81 -8.21 -14.72 15.61
CA THR A 81 -6.79 -15.03 15.40
C THR A 81 -6.19 -14.35 14.17
N GLY A 82 -7.00 -13.67 13.34
CA GLY A 82 -6.53 -13.00 12.13
C GLY A 82 -5.72 -11.73 12.41
N PHE A 83 -4.85 -11.37 11.47
CA PHE A 83 -4.10 -10.10 11.49
C PHE A 83 -4.83 -8.95 10.79
N LEU A 84 -5.88 -9.24 10.03
CA LEU A 84 -6.63 -8.26 9.26
C LEU A 84 -7.91 -7.85 9.99
N GLU A 85 -8.27 -6.57 9.87
CA GLU A 85 -9.58 -6.00 10.21
C GLU A 85 -10.37 -5.75 8.91
N GLU A 86 -11.23 -4.72 8.86
CA GLU A 86 -11.90 -4.33 7.63
C GLU A 86 -10.90 -3.96 6.53
N CYS A 87 -11.04 -4.55 5.34
CA CYS A 87 -10.24 -4.17 4.18
C CYS A 87 -11.15 -3.57 3.10
N TYR A 88 -10.61 -2.63 2.34
CA TYR A 88 -11.34 -1.92 1.30
C TYR A 88 -10.66 -2.07 -0.06
N PHE A 89 -11.43 -2.40 -1.08
CA PHE A 89 -10.96 -2.53 -2.45
C PHE A 89 -11.81 -1.65 -3.35
N GLN A 90 -11.21 -0.61 -3.93
CA GLN A 90 -11.93 0.39 -4.73
C GLN A 90 -11.66 0.20 -6.21
N PHE A 91 -12.73 0.24 -6.99
CA PHE A 91 -12.70 0.00 -8.43
C PHE A 91 -13.26 1.20 -9.19
N PHE A 92 -12.69 1.43 -10.37
CA PHE A 92 -13.19 2.36 -11.36
C PHE A 92 -13.05 1.72 -12.74
N GLU A 93 -14.09 1.76 -13.57
CA GLU A 93 -14.10 1.11 -14.89
C GLU A 93 -13.64 -0.38 -14.84
N ASP A 94 -14.13 -1.14 -13.86
CA ASP A 94 -13.74 -2.55 -13.62
C ASP A 94 -12.23 -2.75 -13.34
N LYS A 95 -11.56 -1.75 -12.77
CA LYS A 95 -10.14 -1.83 -12.38
C LYS A 95 -9.92 -1.43 -10.94
N LEU A 96 -9.33 -2.35 -10.16
CA LEU A 96 -8.90 -2.11 -8.79
C LEU A 96 -7.78 -1.07 -8.77
N PHE A 97 -8.02 0.09 -8.13
CA PHE A 97 -7.06 1.20 -8.13
C PHE A 97 -6.60 1.61 -6.72
N ILE A 98 -7.34 1.23 -5.67
CA ILE A 98 -6.91 1.37 -4.27
C ILE A 98 -7.19 0.08 -3.52
N ILE A 99 -6.20 -0.37 -2.76
CA ILE A 99 -6.31 -1.44 -1.76
C ILE A 99 -5.99 -0.82 -0.40
N THR A 100 -6.87 -0.98 0.58
CA THR A 100 -6.64 -0.57 1.97
C THR A 100 -6.75 -1.78 2.87
N ILE A 101 -5.66 -2.11 3.56
CA ILE A 101 -5.56 -3.23 4.49
C ILE A 101 -5.44 -2.66 5.90
N ASN A 102 -6.52 -2.74 6.69
CA ASN A 102 -6.42 -2.42 8.11
C ASN A 102 -5.96 -3.65 8.88
N ILE A 103 -4.96 -3.46 9.74
CA ILE A 103 -4.31 -4.53 10.48
C ILE A 103 -4.69 -4.42 11.95
N ASN A 104 -4.95 -5.57 12.57
CA ASN A 104 -5.35 -5.66 13.96
C ASN A 104 -4.25 -5.17 14.91
N GLN A 105 -4.51 -4.05 15.56
CA GLN A 105 -3.57 -3.38 16.49
C GLN A 105 -3.36 -4.13 17.80
N GLU A 106 -4.23 -5.06 18.17
CA GLU A 106 -4.02 -5.95 19.31
C GLU A 106 -2.99 -7.05 18.99
N LYS A 107 -2.70 -7.29 17.69
CA LYS A 107 -1.83 -8.37 17.22
C LYS A 107 -0.51 -7.88 16.66
N MET A 108 -0.48 -6.68 16.12
CA MET A 108 0.68 -6.08 15.48
C MET A 108 0.77 -4.59 15.83
N ASP A 109 1.97 -4.06 15.79
CA ASP A 109 2.23 -2.63 16.00
C ASP A 109 2.84 -1.99 14.74
N TYR A 110 2.70 -0.68 14.65
CA TYR A 110 3.19 0.12 13.54
C TYR A 110 4.70 -0.03 13.35
N TYR A 111 5.47 -0.01 14.44
CA TYR A 111 6.93 -0.02 14.35
C TYR A 111 7.42 -1.34 13.78
N SER A 112 6.87 -2.47 14.22
CA SER A 112 7.20 -3.80 13.69
C SER A 112 6.95 -3.89 12.18
N ILE A 113 5.81 -3.39 11.69
CA ILE A 113 5.52 -3.42 10.25
C ILE A 113 6.42 -2.44 9.49
N PHE A 114 6.59 -1.22 10.01
CA PHE A 114 7.48 -0.22 9.43
C PHE A 114 8.90 -0.76 9.25
N THR A 115 9.50 -1.33 10.29
CA THR A 115 10.84 -1.92 10.23
C THR A 115 10.90 -3.04 9.21
N LYS A 116 9.88 -3.90 9.12
CA LYS A 116 9.83 -4.97 8.11
C LYS A 116 9.70 -4.45 6.69
N LEU A 117 8.93 -3.39 6.46
CA LEU A 117 8.83 -2.75 5.16
C LEU A 117 10.16 -2.08 4.77
N GLN A 118 10.83 -1.42 5.72
CA GLN A 118 12.13 -0.78 5.49
C GLN A 118 13.23 -1.81 5.17
N GLU A 119 13.26 -2.93 5.91
CA GLU A 119 14.17 -4.05 5.61
C GLU A 119 13.96 -4.61 4.20
N LYS A 120 12.71 -4.64 3.73
CA LYS A 120 12.34 -5.27 2.46
C LYS A 120 12.47 -4.35 1.25
N TYR A 121 12.04 -3.09 1.38
CA TYR A 121 11.91 -2.14 0.28
C TYR A 121 12.84 -0.93 0.40
N GLY A 122 13.69 -0.89 1.43
CA GLY A 122 14.56 0.24 1.70
C GLY A 122 13.84 1.39 2.41
N GLU A 123 14.49 2.55 2.46
CA GLU A 123 13.90 3.75 3.09
C GLU A 123 12.64 4.21 2.32
N PRO A 124 11.61 4.72 3.03
CA PRO A 124 10.45 5.30 2.38
C PRO A 124 10.82 6.57 1.59
N SER A 125 10.15 6.79 0.46
CA SER A 125 10.25 7.99 -0.35
C SER A 125 9.75 9.24 0.39
N SER A 126 8.79 9.09 1.30
CA SER A 126 8.33 10.14 2.20
C SER A 126 7.95 9.60 3.57
N PHE A 127 8.20 10.37 4.63
CA PHE A 127 7.88 9.98 6.00
C PHE A 127 7.47 11.19 6.82
N ASP A 128 6.32 11.09 7.49
CA ASP A 128 5.79 12.11 8.39
C ASP A 128 5.15 11.46 9.63
N PRO A 129 4.66 12.26 10.62
CA PRO A 129 4.06 11.70 11.83
C PRO A 129 2.83 10.80 11.60
N LYS A 130 2.16 10.90 10.45
CA LYS A 130 0.95 10.17 10.07
C LYS A 130 1.25 8.94 9.21
N SER A 131 2.31 8.95 8.39
CA SER A 131 2.57 7.86 7.45
C SER A 131 4.01 7.74 6.96
N ALA A 132 4.35 6.55 6.47
CA ALA A 132 5.54 6.27 5.67
C ALA A 132 5.11 5.77 4.28
N THR A 133 5.70 6.28 3.21
CA THR A 133 5.31 5.93 1.83
C THR A 133 6.52 5.49 1.03
N TRP A 134 6.38 4.36 0.34
CA TRP A 134 7.29 3.89 -0.69
C TRP A 134 6.62 4.00 -2.04
N GLU A 135 7.31 4.56 -3.02
CA GLU A 135 6.74 4.76 -4.36
C GLU A 135 7.71 4.38 -5.47
N ASN A 136 7.15 3.89 -6.58
CA ASN A 136 7.79 3.84 -7.88
C ASN A 136 6.90 4.55 -8.92
N ASP A 137 7.14 4.30 -10.21
CA ASP A 137 6.39 4.95 -11.31
C ASP A 137 4.92 4.48 -11.39
N ASP A 138 4.62 3.28 -10.89
CA ASP A 138 3.30 2.64 -11.05
C ASP A 138 2.49 2.59 -9.76
N VAL A 139 3.15 2.44 -8.61
CA VAL A 139 2.53 2.12 -7.32
C VAL A 139 2.99 3.09 -6.25
N SER A 140 2.05 3.56 -5.44
CA SER A 140 2.31 4.17 -4.14
C SER A 140 1.83 3.23 -3.04
N MET A 141 2.73 2.81 -2.15
CA MET A 141 2.43 1.99 -0.98
C MET A 141 2.70 2.79 0.29
N SER A 142 1.68 3.02 1.11
CA SER A 142 1.81 3.73 2.38
C SER A 142 1.49 2.83 3.58
N LEU A 143 2.29 2.96 4.64
CA LEU A 143 1.92 2.54 5.98
C LEU A 143 1.44 3.77 6.75
N GLU A 144 0.15 3.82 7.04
CA GLU A 144 -0.55 4.94 7.66
C GLU A 144 -0.91 4.59 9.11
N LYS A 145 -0.85 5.59 10.00
CA LYS A 145 -1.33 5.44 11.37
C LYS A 145 -2.87 5.43 11.40
N PRO A 146 -3.49 4.60 12.25
CA PRO A 146 -2.84 3.85 13.33
C PRO A 146 -2.16 2.54 12.88
N LEU A 147 -2.74 1.77 11.94
CA LEU A 147 -2.09 0.59 11.37
C LEU A 147 -2.74 0.12 10.06
N THR A 148 -2.58 0.94 9.02
CA THR A 148 -3.19 0.71 7.71
C THR A 148 -2.12 0.62 6.64
N LEU A 149 -2.12 -0.46 5.85
CA LEU A 149 -1.28 -0.60 4.67
C LEU A 149 -2.13 -0.32 3.43
N LYS A 150 -1.75 0.67 2.64
CA LYS A 150 -2.51 1.12 1.48
C LYS A 150 -1.67 1.06 0.22
N TYR A 151 -2.31 0.68 -0.88
CA TYR A 151 -1.72 0.60 -2.22
C TYR A 151 -2.57 1.41 -3.18
N ILE A 152 -1.93 2.20 -4.04
CA ILE A 152 -2.58 3.04 -5.04
C ILE A 152 -1.91 2.80 -6.40
N ASP A 153 -2.73 2.54 -7.42
CA ASP A 153 -2.29 2.60 -8.83
C ASP A 153 -2.19 4.08 -9.21
N LYS A 154 -0.96 4.60 -9.37
CA LYS A 154 -0.72 6.03 -9.57
C LYS A 154 -1.36 6.53 -10.86
N LYS A 155 -1.21 5.77 -11.95
CA LYS A 155 -1.72 6.14 -13.28
C LYS A 155 -3.24 6.20 -13.30
N LEU A 156 -3.88 5.18 -12.73
CA LEU A 156 -5.34 5.13 -12.68
C LEU A 156 -5.92 6.13 -11.67
N PHE A 157 -5.23 6.37 -10.55
CA PHE A 157 -5.61 7.39 -9.58
C PHE A 157 -5.57 8.80 -10.20
N ASP A 158 -4.51 9.14 -10.93
CA ASP A 158 -4.40 10.42 -11.63
C ASP A 158 -5.49 10.60 -12.69
N LYS A 159 -5.82 9.52 -13.44
CA LYS A 159 -6.95 9.53 -14.38
C LYS A 159 -8.27 9.82 -13.67
N ILE A 160 -8.51 9.21 -12.51
CA ILE A 160 -9.74 9.39 -11.72
C ILE A 160 -9.83 10.79 -11.13
N GLN A 161 -8.72 11.35 -10.61
CA GLN A 161 -8.72 12.72 -10.10
C GLN A 161 -9.08 13.72 -11.19
N ASN A 162 -8.49 13.56 -12.38
CA ASN A 162 -8.84 14.38 -13.53
C ASN A 162 -10.30 14.20 -13.95
N TYR A 163 -10.83 12.96 -13.95
CA TYR A 163 -12.25 12.70 -14.23
C TYR A 163 -13.18 13.36 -13.20
N SER A 164 -12.85 13.27 -11.91
CA SER A 164 -13.62 13.88 -10.82
C SER A 164 -13.62 15.42 -10.91
N ASN A 165 -12.50 16.04 -11.23
CA ASN A 165 -12.41 17.50 -11.42
C ASN A 165 -13.25 17.98 -12.61
N ILE A 166 -13.33 17.18 -13.68
CA ILE A 166 -14.15 17.52 -14.85
C ILE A 166 -15.66 17.37 -14.54
N ASN A 167 -16.03 16.33 -13.80
CA ASN A 167 -17.42 15.93 -13.55
C ASN A 167 -17.98 16.38 -12.20
N SER A 168 -17.28 17.23 -11.45
CA SER A 168 -17.77 17.75 -10.17
C SER A 168 -19.07 18.53 -10.36
N SER A 169 -20.01 18.28 -9.46
CA SER A 169 -21.32 18.92 -9.45
C SER A 169 -21.19 20.43 -9.23
N PRO A 170 -22.18 21.23 -9.66
CA PRO A 170 -22.20 22.67 -9.38
C PRO A 170 -22.05 22.99 -7.88
N GLU A 171 -22.64 22.17 -7.01
CA GLU A 171 -22.56 22.31 -5.56
C GLU A 171 -21.13 22.07 -5.03
N GLU A 172 -20.44 21.03 -5.53
CA GLU A 172 -19.04 20.75 -5.19
C GLU A 172 -18.11 21.89 -5.62
N LYS A 173 -18.29 22.40 -6.84
CA LYS A 173 -17.52 23.57 -7.32
C LYS A 173 -17.78 24.82 -6.49
N THR A 174 -19.02 25.03 -6.06
CA THR A 174 -19.40 26.17 -5.21
C THR A 174 -18.77 26.05 -3.81
N GLN A 175 -18.69 24.85 -3.25
CA GLN A 175 -18.00 24.62 -1.98
C GLN A 175 -16.48 24.83 -2.09
N GLU A 176 -15.86 24.33 -3.17
CA GLU A 176 -14.44 24.53 -3.44
C GLU A 176 -14.11 26.02 -3.57
N MET A 177 -14.88 26.76 -4.37
CA MET A 177 -14.73 28.22 -4.49
C MET A 177 -14.84 28.95 -3.15
N PHE A 178 -15.75 28.52 -2.28
CA PHE A 178 -15.87 29.11 -0.94
C PHE A 178 -14.64 28.82 -0.08
N LEU A 179 -14.09 27.60 -0.14
CA LEU A 179 -12.90 27.24 0.63
C LEU A 179 -11.65 27.98 0.14
N ASP A 180 -11.53 28.22 -1.17
CA ASP A 180 -10.42 28.98 -1.77
C ASP A 180 -10.42 30.46 -1.37
N GLU A 181 -11.55 30.99 -0.88
CA GLU A 181 -11.69 32.37 -0.41
C GLU A 181 -11.27 32.59 1.06
N LEU A 182 -10.96 31.52 1.82
CA LEU A 182 -10.54 31.57 3.23
C LEU A 182 -9.02 31.72 3.41
#